data_AF-A0AA51MR00-F1
#
_entry.id   AF-A0AA51MR00-F1
#
_cell.length_a   1.000
_cell.length_b   1.000
_cell.length_c   1.000
_cell.angle_alpha   90.00
_cell.angle_beta   90.00
_cell.angle_gamma   90.00
#
_symmetry.space_group_name_H-M   'P 1'
#
loop_
_entity.id
_entity.type
_entity.pdbx_description
1 polymer ?
#
loop_
_entity_poly.entity_id
_entity_poly.type
_entity_poly.pdbx_seq_one_letter_code
_entity_poly.pdbx_strand_id
1 'polypeptide(L)'
;MSLILRQEFDDVLNPFGKNAAEFFLAASLYHAHKISFAAAAALANLGFDEFLYRLREHFDTGFFVADEVVEEDLQTVARLMAGA
;
A
#
# COMPACT_ATOMS: atom_id res chain seq x y z
N MET A 1 -12.69 -8.64 0.43
CA MET A 1 -13.21 -7.65 1.39
C MET A 1 -14.32 -6.89 0.69
N SER A 2 -15.47 -6.63 1.31
CA SER A 2 -16.54 -5.83 0.68
C SER A 2 -16.50 -4.44 1.32
N LEU A 3 -16.02 -3.44 0.57
CA LEU A 3 -16.10 -2.05 0.98
C LEU A 3 -17.52 -1.56 0.72
N ILE A 4 -18.15 -0.98 1.73
CA ILE A 4 -19.40 -0.23 1.57
C ILE A 4 -18.99 1.24 1.50
N LEU A 5 -18.93 1.78 0.29
CA LEU A 5 -18.67 3.20 0.07
C LEU A 5 -19.95 3.99 0.28
N ARG A 6 -19.80 5.25 0.71
CA ARG A 6 -20.90 6.20 0.61
C ARG A 6 -21.04 6.57 -0.87
N GLN A 7 -22.28 6.78 -1.30
CA GLN A 7 -22.64 7.08 -2.68
C GLN A 7 -21.86 8.26 -3.27
N GLU A 8 -21.55 9.25 -2.44
CA GLU A 8 -20.72 10.41 -2.79
C GLU A 8 -19.30 10.05 -3.27
N PHE A 9 -18.74 8.94 -2.77
CA PHE A 9 -17.44 8.45 -3.21
C PHE A 9 -17.54 7.56 -4.46
N ASP A 10 -18.68 6.90 -4.68
CA ASP A 10 -18.86 6.09 -5.90
C ASP A 10 -18.79 6.98 -7.14
N ASP A 11 -19.41 8.16 -7.13
CA ASP A 11 -19.38 9.09 -8.26
C ASP A 11 -17.97 9.65 -8.54
N VAL A 12 -17.19 9.87 -7.47
CA VAL A 12 -15.81 10.37 -7.56
C VAL A 12 -14.84 9.27 -7.99
N LEU A 13 -15.08 8.02 -7.57
CA LEU A 13 -14.19 6.88 -7.80
C LEU A 13 -14.51 6.10 -9.07
N ASN A 14 -15.74 6.19 -9.59
CA ASN A 14 -16.16 5.54 -10.84
C ASN A 14 -15.20 5.79 -12.02
N PRO A 15 -14.72 7.04 -12.24
CA PRO A 15 -13.78 7.35 -13.33
C PRO A 15 -12.44 6.62 -13.22
N PHE A 16 -12.03 6.23 -12.00
CA PHE A 16 -10.76 5.54 -11.72
C PHE A 16 -10.86 4.02 -11.84
N GLY A 17 -12.06 3.51 -12.13
CA GLY A 17 -12.32 2.11 -12.48
C GLY A 17 -12.84 1.24 -11.34
N LYS A 18 -13.26 0.03 -11.71
CA LYS A 18 -13.64 -1.03 -10.76
C LYS A 18 -12.41 -1.34 -9.90
N ASN A 19 -12.54 -1.18 -8.59
CA ASN A 19 -11.49 -1.35 -7.57
C ASN A 19 -10.67 -0.10 -7.20
N ALA A 20 -11.08 1.09 -7.67
CA ALA A 20 -10.42 2.33 -7.26
C ALA A 20 -10.48 2.54 -5.74
N ALA A 21 -11.61 2.24 -5.11
CA ALA A 21 -11.78 2.41 -3.67
C ALA A 21 -10.83 1.55 -2.83
N GLU A 22 -10.70 0.28 -3.20
CA GLU A 22 -9.77 -0.68 -2.60
C GLU A 22 -8.33 -0.21 -2.77
N PHE A 23 -7.99 0.31 -3.96
CA PHE A 23 -6.68 0.90 -4.23
C PHE A 23 -6.39 2.13 -3.36
N PHE A 24 -7.31 3.12 -3.33
CA PHE A 24 -7.12 4.33 -2.54
C PHE A 24 -7.07 4.04 -1.03
N LEU A 25 -7.85 3.07 -0.55
CA LEU A 25 -7.77 2.62 0.85
C LEU A 25 -6.41 1.96 1.14
N ALA A 26 -5.97 1.03 0.28
CA ALA A 26 -4.68 0.37 0.41
C ALA A 26 -3.52 1.36 0.38
N ALA A 27 -3.54 2.30 -0.56
CA ALA A 27 -2.56 3.36 -0.67
C ALA A 27 -2.56 4.24 0.59
N SER A 28 -3.74 4.67 1.06
CA SER A 28 -3.85 5.49 2.28
C SER A 28 -3.30 4.78 3.51
N LEU A 29 -3.59 3.48 3.68
CA LEU A 29 -3.06 2.68 4.79
C LEU A 29 -1.55 2.48 4.69
N TYR A 30 -1.03 2.31 3.48
CA TYR A 30 0.41 2.22 3.21
C TYR A 30 1.13 3.54 3.51
N HIS A 31 0.62 4.67 3.02
CA HIS A 31 1.15 6.01 3.32
C HIS A 31 1.06 6.35 4.81
N ALA A 32 0.08 5.82 5.53
CA ALA A 32 -0.05 5.96 6.97
C ALA A 32 0.85 5.00 7.78
N HIS A 33 1.74 4.24 7.11
CA HIS A 33 2.62 3.23 7.72
C HIS A 33 1.88 2.17 8.56
N LYS A 34 0.59 1.91 8.26
CA LYS A 34 -0.22 0.94 9.02
C LYS A 34 -0.09 -0.48 8.51
N ILE A 35 0.31 -0.65 7.25
CA ILE A 35 0.46 -1.94 6.58
C ILE A 35 1.68 -1.93 5.67
N SER A 36 2.27 -3.10 5.46
CA SER A 36 3.37 -3.28 4.51
C SER A 36 2.88 -3.12 3.07
N PHE A 37 3.81 -2.83 2.14
CA PHE A 37 3.47 -2.69 0.72
C PHE A 37 2.83 -3.96 0.13
N ALA A 38 3.33 -5.14 0.50
CA ALA A 38 2.75 -6.41 0.06
C ALA A 38 1.31 -6.59 0.57
N ALA A 39 1.04 -6.18 1.81
CA ALA A 39 -0.31 -6.19 2.36
C ALA A 39 -1.23 -5.16 1.67
N ALA A 40 -0.71 -3.99 1.30
CA ALA A 40 -1.45 -2.98 0.54
C ALA A 40 -1.80 -3.48 -0.87
N ALA A 41 -0.85 -4.07 -1.60
CA ALA A 41 -1.09 -4.65 -2.92
C ALA A 41 -2.15 -5.77 -2.86
N ALA A 42 -2.04 -6.66 -1.88
CA ALA A 42 -3.03 -7.72 -1.64
C ALA A 42 -4.43 -7.14 -1.30
N LEU A 43 -4.49 -6.05 -0.53
CA LEU A 43 -5.75 -5.39 -0.18
C LEU A 43 -6.41 -4.70 -1.37
N ALA A 44 -5.61 -4.17 -2.30
CA ALA A 44 -6.07 -3.63 -3.58
C ALA A 44 -6.39 -4.72 -4.62
N ASN A 45 -6.15 -6.01 -4.30
CA ASN A 45 -6.25 -7.14 -5.22
C ASN A 45 -5.43 -6.94 -6.51
N LEU A 46 -4.25 -6.35 -6.37
CA LEU A 46 -3.31 -6.05 -7.45
C LEU A 46 -1.98 -6.78 -7.21
N GLY A 47 -1.24 -7.05 -8.29
CA GLY A 47 0.14 -7.50 -8.19
C GLY A 47 1.06 -6.40 -7.66
N PHE A 48 2.28 -6.79 -7.24
CA PHE A 48 3.29 -5.84 -6.72
C PHE A 48 3.59 -4.71 -7.71
N ASP A 49 3.87 -5.06 -8.98
CA ASP A 49 4.22 -4.09 -10.03
C ASP A 49 3.03 -3.23 -10.45
N GLU A 50 1.82 -3.80 -10.52
CA GLU A 50 0.60 -3.05 -10.82
C GLU A 50 0.27 -2.04 -9.73
N PHE A 51 0.39 -2.44 -8.46
CA PHE A 51 0.18 -1.55 -7.34
C PHE A 51 1.22 -0.42 -7.34
N LEU A 52 2.50 -0.74 -7.60
CA LEU A 52 3.57 0.26 -7.72
C LEU A 52 3.33 1.25 -8.87
N TYR A 53 2.90 0.76 -10.02
CA TYR A 53 2.61 1.60 -11.19
C TYR A 53 1.48 2.58 -10.89
N ARG A 54 0.38 2.11 -10.31
CA ARG A 54 -0.75 2.97 -9.94
C ARG A 54 -0.44 3.94 -8.80
N LEU A 55 0.41 3.54 -7.86
CA LEU A 55 0.86 4.43 -6.79
C LEU A 55 1.61 5.63 -7.38
N ARG A 56 2.53 5.37 -8.32
CA ARG A 56 3.26 6.42 -9.04
C ARG A 56 2.34 7.28 -9.88
N GLU A 57 1.35 6.70 -10.55
CA GLU A 57 0.42 7.43 -11.42
C GLU A 57 -0.50 8.38 -10.64
N HIS A 58 -1.02 7.96 -9.49
CA HIS A 58 -2.04 8.72 -8.76
C HIS A 58 -1.52 9.57 -7.61
N PHE A 59 -0.40 9.18 -7.00
CA PHE A 59 0.16 9.87 -5.83
C PHE A 59 1.50 10.55 -6.13
N ASP A 60 1.98 10.49 -7.37
CA ASP A 60 3.30 10.99 -7.81
C ASP A 60 4.45 10.53 -6.90
N THR A 61 4.24 9.39 -6.24
CA THR A 61 5.10 8.85 -5.21
C THR A 61 5.29 7.35 -5.45
N GLY A 62 6.54 6.91 -5.31
CA GLY A 62 6.92 5.52 -5.51
C GLY A 62 6.72 4.68 -4.27
N PHE A 63 7.26 3.45 -4.30
CA PHE A 63 7.49 2.67 -3.10
C PHE A 63 8.25 3.55 -2.08
N PHE A 64 7.55 3.93 -1.01
CA PHE A 64 8.20 4.47 0.16
C PHE A 64 8.96 3.31 0.80
N VAL A 65 10.28 3.38 0.71
CA VAL A 65 11.15 2.70 1.66
C VAL A 65 10.90 3.40 3.00
N ALA A 66 9.79 3.05 3.63
CA ALA A 66 9.42 3.54 4.94
C ALA A 66 10.46 3.02 5.93
N ASP A 67 11.16 3.95 6.57
CA ASP A 67 12.23 3.72 7.54
C ASP A 67 11.88 2.65 8.58
N GLU A 68 10.61 2.45 8.97
CA GLU A 68 10.25 1.46 10.00
C GLU A 68 10.38 -0.01 9.55
N VAL A 69 10.04 -0.36 8.30
CA VAL A 69 10.18 -1.76 7.83
C VAL A 69 11.63 -2.09 7.56
N VAL A 70 12.41 -1.11 7.06
CA VAL A 70 13.86 -1.25 6.91
C VAL A 70 14.54 -1.27 8.27
N GLU A 71 14.08 -0.49 9.25
CA GLU A 71 14.62 -0.52 10.61
C GLU A 71 14.30 -1.83 11.31
N GLU A 72 13.10 -2.38 11.15
CA GLU A 72 12.73 -3.69 11.72
C GLU A 72 13.53 -4.83 11.06
N ASP A 73 13.72 -4.81 9.73
CA ASP A 73 14.56 -5.77 9.02
C ASP A 73 16.05 -5.58 9.34
N LEU A 74 16.56 -4.36 9.42
CA LEU A 74 17.95 -4.06 9.82
C LEU A 74 18.21 -4.46 11.27
N GLN A 75 17.27 -4.23 12.18
CA GLN A 75 17.36 -4.71 13.56
C GLN A 75 17.32 -6.23 13.63
N THR A 76 16.50 -6.88 12.79
CA THR A 76 16.44 -8.34 12.68
C THR A 76 17.77 -8.91 12.17
N VAL A 77 18.34 -8.33 11.11
CA VAL A 77 19.66 -8.70 10.58
C VAL A 77 20.78 -8.42 11.59
N ALA A 78 20.75 -7.28 12.28
CA ALA A 78 21.73 -6.94 13.31
C ALA A 78 21.69 -7.92 14.49
N ARG A 79 20.49 -8.35 14.92
CA ARG A 79 20.33 -9.39 15.95
C ARG A 79 20.88 -10.75 15.51
N LEU A 80 20.68 -11.13 14.25
CA LEU A 80 21.22 -12.37 13.69
C LEU A 80 22.75 -12.33 13.57
N MET A 81 23.32 -11.17 13.25
CA MET A 81 24.77 -10.98 13.14
C MET A 81 25.47 -10.83 14.50
N ALA A 82 24.79 -10.31 15.53
CA ALA A 82 25.33 -10.17 16.89
C ALA A 82 25.25 -11.47 17.72
N GLY A 83 24.51 -12.48 17.25
CA GLY A 83 24.40 -13.80 17.87
C GLY A 83 25.33 -14.87 17.29
N ALA A 84 26.27 -14.50 16.41
CA ALA A 84 27.26 -15.38 15.78
C ALA A 84 28.68 -15.12 16.31
#